data_AF-U4R0C2-F1
#
_entry.id   AF-U4R0C2-F1
#
_cell.length_a   1.000
_cell.length_b   1.000
_cell.length_c   1.000
_cell.angle_alpha   90.00
_cell.angle_beta   90.00
_cell.angle_gamma   90.00
#
_symmetry.space_group_name_H-M   'P 1'
#
loop_
_entity.id
_entity.type
_entity.pdbx_description
1 polymer ?
#
loop_
_entity_poly.entity_id
_entity_poly.type
_entity_poly.pdbx_seq_one_letter_code
_entity_poly.pdbx_strand_id
1 'polypeptide(L)'
;MDKGDNIAIWQAISTKLIYRLRMMGYGVTSVNTSGKEGNWDTEKICVTKDGRDLCDINCIEGTITYHHASDQEEIDSIRDLMNNIQEQERIFARADPMQVEGLEHYKVLAEYNNVILAACESESINTSMHRVNSYQYVTWEKDNGGLGVHSGNYFSDNYTGAKENFGVRSGILRKSKLLSETEMMAIYSGIVKLEDNEINADGSYKIYKQIKEKIENIIPDIEARIYRNDPRFIEPEVIEEDSEIYDQEIQ
;
A
#
# COMPACT_ATOMS: atom_id res chain seq x y z
N MET A 1 -19.65 14.01 14.08
CA MET A 1 -20.07 13.91 12.67
C MET A 1 -21.57 13.86 12.64
N ASP A 2 -22.18 14.83 11.95
CA ASP A 2 -23.61 14.78 11.65
C ASP A 2 -23.88 13.72 10.57
N LYS A 3 -25.15 13.31 10.42
CA LYS A 3 -25.58 12.33 9.42
C LYS A 3 -25.21 12.74 7.99
N GLY A 4 -25.20 14.05 7.70
CA GLY A 4 -24.77 14.62 6.42
C GLY A 4 -23.28 14.40 6.11
N ASP A 5 -22.41 14.61 7.11
CA ASP A 5 -20.96 14.42 6.94
C ASP A 5 -20.61 12.95 6.63
N ASN A 6 -21.34 12.03 7.24
CA ASN A 6 -21.13 10.59 7.05
C ASN A 6 -21.47 10.17 5.60
N ILE A 7 -22.56 10.71 5.04
CA ILE A 7 -22.96 10.43 3.65
C ILE A 7 -21.91 10.95 2.67
N ALA A 8 -21.43 12.19 2.86
CA ALA A 8 -20.40 12.77 1.99
C ALA A 8 -19.09 11.96 2.01
N ILE A 9 -18.65 11.52 3.18
CA ILE A 9 -17.47 10.65 3.30
C ILE A 9 -17.69 9.32 2.57
N TRP A 10 -18.86 8.69 2.68
CA TRP A 10 -19.14 7.45 1.96
C TRP A 10 -19.18 7.61 0.44
N GLN A 11 -19.64 8.74 -0.08
CA GLN A 11 -19.55 9.02 -1.52
C GLN A 11 -18.10 9.18 -1.98
N ALA A 12 -17.25 9.83 -1.19
CA ALA A 12 -15.81 9.92 -1.47
C ALA A 12 -15.15 8.54 -1.44
N ILE A 13 -15.43 7.72 -0.42
CA ILE A 13 -14.96 6.33 -0.31
C ILE A 13 -15.38 5.52 -1.54
N SER A 14 -16.66 5.58 -1.92
CA SER A 14 -17.22 4.81 -3.03
C SER A 14 -16.55 5.18 -4.36
N THR A 15 -16.34 6.47 -4.59
CA THR A 15 -15.67 6.97 -5.80
C THR A 15 -14.23 6.45 -5.90
N LYS A 16 -13.45 6.54 -4.81
CA LYS A 16 -12.06 6.06 -4.77
C LYS A 16 -11.99 4.53 -4.87
N LEU A 17 -12.91 3.81 -4.23
CA LEU A 17 -12.99 2.35 -4.26
C LEU A 17 -13.28 1.85 -5.67
N ILE A 18 -14.28 2.43 -6.36
CA ILE A 18 -14.58 2.07 -7.75
C ILE A 18 -13.35 2.27 -8.65
N TYR A 19 -12.67 3.41 -8.51
CA TYR A 19 -11.47 3.69 -9.28
C TYR A 19 -10.37 2.65 -9.03
N ARG A 20 -10.04 2.37 -7.76
CA ARG A 20 -8.98 1.43 -7.39
C ARG A 20 -9.30 0.00 -7.83
N LEU A 21 -10.53 -0.45 -7.65
CA LEU A 21 -10.95 -1.79 -8.10
C LEU A 21 -10.81 -1.94 -9.63
N ARG A 22 -11.18 -0.91 -10.41
CA ARG A 22 -10.97 -0.94 -11.87
C ARG A 22 -9.49 -0.98 -12.24
N MET A 23 -8.63 -0.23 -11.54
CA MET A 23 -7.18 -0.26 -11.74
C MET A 23 -6.57 -1.63 -11.42
N MET A 24 -7.18 -2.38 -10.51
CA MET A 24 -6.79 -3.76 -10.18
C MET A 24 -7.35 -4.81 -11.17
N GLY A 25 -8.11 -4.37 -12.19
CA GLY A 25 -8.65 -5.25 -13.24
C GLY A 25 -10.05 -5.80 -12.95
N TYR A 26 -10.73 -5.37 -11.89
CA TYR A 26 -12.10 -5.77 -11.62
C TYR A 26 -13.10 -5.03 -12.52
N GLY A 27 -14.16 -5.72 -12.94
CA GLY A 27 -15.33 -5.07 -13.51
C GLY A 27 -16.21 -4.50 -12.39
N VAL A 28 -16.59 -3.23 -12.48
CA VAL A 28 -17.26 -2.52 -11.37
C VAL A 28 -18.47 -1.71 -11.86
N THR A 29 -19.63 -1.97 -11.25
CA THR A 29 -20.88 -1.24 -11.49
C THR A 29 -21.35 -0.56 -10.21
N SER A 30 -21.59 0.75 -10.25
CA SER A 30 -22.25 1.49 -9.17
C SER A 30 -23.76 1.46 -9.34
N VAL A 31 -24.48 1.27 -8.24
CA VAL A 31 -25.94 1.14 -8.21
C VAL A 31 -26.51 2.09 -7.16
N ASN A 32 -27.49 2.90 -7.56
CA ASN A 32 -28.35 3.66 -6.65
C ASN A 32 -29.62 2.84 -6.41
N THR A 33 -29.93 2.53 -5.15
CA THR A 33 -31.13 1.75 -4.78
C THR A 33 -32.25 2.62 -4.19
N SER A 34 -31.99 3.92 -3.99
CA SER A 34 -32.89 4.84 -3.30
C SER A 34 -34.18 5.14 -4.07
N GLY A 35 -34.13 5.10 -5.40
CA GLY A 35 -35.23 5.50 -6.28
C GLY A 35 -35.68 6.96 -6.10
N LYS A 36 -34.93 7.77 -5.36
CA LYS A 36 -35.28 9.18 -5.08
C LYS A 36 -34.86 10.06 -6.24
N GLU A 37 -35.79 10.86 -6.74
CA GLU A 37 -35.52 11.83 -7.79
C GLU A 37 -34.42 12.80 -7.35
N GLY A 38 -33.40 12.98 -8.19
CA GLY A 38 -32.24 13.82 -7.92
C GLY A 38 -31.16 13.20 -7.02
N ASN A 39 -31.35 11.98 -6.51
CA ASN A 39 -30.30 11.25 -5.79
C ASN A 39 -29.56 10.31 -6.73
N TRP A 40 -28.28 10.62 -7.00
CA TRP A 40 -27.39 9.81 -7.85
C TRP A 40 -26.27 9.16 -7.05
N ASP A 41 -26.39 9.14 -5.72
CA ASP A 41 -25.40 8.59 -4.81
C ASP A 41 -25.18 7.09 -5.08
N THR A 42 -23.95 6.64 -4.94
CA THR A 42 -23.65 5.21 -4.98
C THR A 42 -24.05 4.60 -3.63
N GLU A 43 -24.98 3.64 -3.66
CA GLU A 43 -25.43 2.91 -2.45
C GLU A 43 -24.93 1.46 -2.44
N LYS A 44 -24.66 0.91 -3.63
CA LYS A 44 -24.11 -0.44 -3.80
C LYS A 44 -23.09 -0.45 -4.93
N ILE A 45 -22.02 -1.22 -4.76
CA ILE A 45 -21.01 -1.50 -5.79
C ILE A 45 -21.02 -3.00 -6.07
N CYS A 46 -21.33 -3.39 -7.30
CA CYS A 46 -21.22 -4.77 -7.78
C CYS A 46 -19.83 -4.97 -8.41
N VAL A 47 -19.10 -5.98 -7.96
CA VAL A 47 -17.74 -6.31 -8.38
C VAL A 47 -17.73 -7.65 -9.10
N THR A 48 -17.06 -7.68 -10.25
CA THR A 48 -16.90 -8.87 -11.09
C THR A 48 -15.42 -9.10 -11.39
N LYS A 49 -15.03 -10.36 -11.57
CA LYS A 49 -13.69 -10.77 -12.00
C LYS A 49 -13.85 -11.79 -13.12
N ASP A 50 -13.17 -11.54 -14.25
CA ASP A 50 -13.23 -12.40 -15.44
C ASP A 50 -14.67 -12.69 -15.93
N GLY A 51 -15.56 -11.69 -15.80
CA GLY A 51 -16.97 -11.79 -16.18
C GLY A 51 -17.87 -12.56 -15.20
N ARG A 52 -17.33 -13.07 -14.09
CA ARG A 52 -18.10 -13.71 -13.01
C ARG A 52 -18.40 -12.71 -11.90
N ASP A 53 -19.60 -12.81 -11.32
CA ASP A 53 -19.97 -12.10 -10.10
C ASP A 53 -19.10 -12.53 -8.91
N LEU A 54 -18.48 -11.56 -8.25
CA LEU A 54 -17.53 -11.78 -7.16
C LEU A 54 -18.15 -11.35 -5.83
N CYS A 55 -18.55 -10.08 -5.73
CA CYS A 55 -19.18 -9.56 -4.51
C CYS A 55 -19.97 -8.28 -4.73
N ASP A 56 -20.81 -8.01 -3.74
CA ASP A 56 -21.58 -6.78 -3.59
C ASP A 56 -21.12 -6.02 -2.35
N ILE A 57 -20.76 -4.75 -2.53
CA ILE A 57 -20.37 -3.86 -1.44
C ILE A 57 -21.53 -2.91 -1.17
N ASN A 58 -22.03 -2.92 0.06
CA ASN A 58 -23.01 -1.94 0.55
C ASN A 58 -22.27 -0.68 1.01
N CYS A 59 -22.46 0.43 0.31
CA CYS A 59 -21.76 1.69 0.59
C CYS A 59 -22.32 2.47 1.79
N ILE A 60 -23.50 2.06 2.30
CA ILE A 60 -24.13 2.68 3.47
C ILE A 60 -23.65 1.99 4.75
N GLU A 61 -23.63 0.65 4.73
CA GLU A 61 -23.25 -0.17 5.89
C GLU A 61 -21.76 -0.53 5.90
N GLY A 62 -21.08 -0.44 4.77
CA GLY A 62 -19.69 -0.87 4.62
C GLY A 62 -19.51 -2.40 4.64
N THR A 63 -20.56 -3.15 4.28
CA THR A 63 -20.56 -4.62 4.31
C THR A 63 -20.29 -5.19 2.91
N ILE A 64 -19.62 -6.36 2.86
CA ILE A 64 -19.34 -7.09 1.62
C ILE A 64 -20.11 -8.40 1.66
N THR A 65 -20.93 -8.65 0.64
CA THR A 65 -21.68 -9.89 0.44
C THR A 65 -21.08 -10.67 -0.73
N TYR A 66 -20.83 -11.96 -0.54
CA TYR A 66 -20.24 -12.86 -1.53
C TYR A 66 -20.75 -14.29 -1.28
N HIS A 67 -20.72 -15.14 -2.31
CA HIS A 67 -21.39 -16.43 -2.29
C HIS A 67 -20.46 -17.65 -2.30
N HIS A 68 -19.22 -17.50 -2.79
CA HIS A 68 -18.32 -18.62 -2.98
C HIS A 68 -17.13 -18.53 -2.02
N ALA A 69 -16.90 -19.58 -1.24
CA ALA A 69 -15.77 -19.65 -0.31
C ALA A 69 -14.41 -19.64 -1.02
N SER A 70 -14.36 -20.04 -2.30
CA SER A 70 -13.16 -19.96 -3.14
C SER A 70 -12.66 -18.53 -3.33
N ASP A 71 -13.52 -17.53 -3.13
CA ASP A 71 -13.24 -16.14 -3.46
C ASP A 71 -12.60 -15.40 -2.28
N GLN A 72 -12.38 -16.09 -1.17
CA GLN A 72 -12.01 -15.50 0.11
C GLN A 72 -10.78 -14.58 0.01
N GLU A 73 -9.76 -14.97 -0.75
CA GLU A 73 -8.53 -14.19 -0.92
C GLU A 73 -8.77 -12.86 -1.64
N GLU A 74 -9.56 -12.88 -2.73
CA GLU A 74 -9.98 -11.66 -3.40
C GLU A 74 -10.88 -10.79 -2.50
N ILE A 75 -11.79 -11.41 -1.75
CA ILE A 75 -12.66 -10.70 -0.82
C ILE A 75 -11.85 -10.04 0.30
N ASP A 76 -10.83 -10.70 0.83
CA ASP A 76 -9.93 -10.16 1.85
C ASP A 76 -9.13 -8.98 1.27
N SER A 77 -8.62 -9.11 0.05
CA SER A 77 -7.95 -8.01 -0.67
C SER A 77 -8.86 -6.79 -0.88
N ILE A 78 -10.11 -7.00 -1.30
CA ILE A 78 -11.10 -5.92 -1.46
C ILE A 78 -11.45 -5.28 -0.12
N ARG A 79 -11.58 -6.09 0.95
CA ARG A 79 -11.87 -5.60 2.29
C ARG A 79 -10.72 -4.74 2.82
N ASP A 80 -9.48 -5.15 2.62
CA ASP A 80 -8.31 -4.39 3.02
C ASP A 80 -8.20 -3.06 2.26
N LEU A 81 -8.46 -3.06 0.95
CA LEU A 81 -8.56 -1.84 0.15
C LEU A 81 -9.65 -0.90 0.69
N MET A 82 -10.84 -1.43 0.96
CA MET A 82 -11.96 -0.65 1.49
C MET A 82 -11.62 -0.05 2.86
N ASN A 83 -11.05 -0.84 3.77
CA ASN A 83 -10.61 -0.38 5.08
C ASN A 83 -9.54 0.70 4.97
N ASN A 84 -8.59 0.54 4.06
CA ASN A 84 -7.53 1.51 3.83
C ASN A 84 -8.09 2.86 3.33
N ILE A 85 -8.99 2.85 2.35
CA ILE A 85 -9.64 4.08 1.84
C ILE A 85 -10.49 4.73 2.94
N GLN A 86 -11.26 3.93 3.71
CA GLN A 86 -12.04 4.46 4.83
C GLN A 86 -11.16 5.14 5.88
N GLU A 87 -10.01 4.54 6.22
CA GLU A 87 -9.04 5.14 7.14
C GLU A 87 -8.58 6.49 6.62
N GLN A 88 -8.18 6.56 5.34
CA GLN A 88 -7.71 7.79 4.68
C GLN A 88 -8.76 8.90 4.72
N GLU A 89 -10.00 8.63 4.28
CA GLU A 89 -11.06 9.66 4.28
C GLU A 89 -11.36 10.15 5.69
N ARG A 90 -11.47 9.25 6.65
CA ARG A 90 -11.82 9.62 8.04
C ARG A 90 -10.70 10.42 8.70
N ILE A 91 -9.44 10.01 8.51
CA ILE A 91 -8.31 10.72 9.11
C ILE A 91 -8.12 12.09 8.48
N PHE A 92 -8.30 12.22 7.16
CA PHE A 92 -8.18 13.50 6.47
C PHE A 92 -9.33 14.45 6.80
N ALA A 93 -10.57 13.94 6.86
CA ALA A 93 -11.74 14.76 7.17
C ALA A 93 -11.63 15.41 8.56
N ARG A 94 -11.13 14.67 9.56
CA ARG A 94 -10.96 15.17 10.94
C ARG A 94 -9.66 15.95 11.18
N ALA A 95 -8.71 15.91 10.26
CA ALA A 95 -7.41 16.53 10.45
C ALA A 95 -7.49 18.05 10.31
N ASP A 96 -6.70 18.72 11.14
CA ASP A 96 -6.59 20.17 11.13
C ASP A 96 -5.64 20.63 10.02
N PRO A 97 -5.90 21.80 9.40
CA PRO A 97 -4.96 22.44 8.50
C PRO A 97 -3.62 22.71 9.19
N MET A 98 -2.54 22.55 8.43
CA MET A 98 -1.20 22.80 8.91
C MET A 98 -1.02 24.29 9.25
N GLN A 99 -0.34 24.55 10.36
CA GLN A 99 -0.08 25.90 10.87
C GLN A 99 1.33 26.36 10.50
N VAL A 100 1.68 26.26 9.22
CA VAL A 100 2.97 26.71 8.66
C VAL A 100 2.67 27.52 7.40
N GLU A 101 3.29 28.70 7.32
CA GLU A 101 3.07 29.65 6.22
C GLU A 101 3.36 28.98 4.86
N GLY A 102 2.38 29.05 3.95
CA GLY A 102 2.47 28.47 2.61
C GLY A 102 2.13 26.98 2.52
N LEU A 103 1.85 26.31 3.65
CA LEU A 103 1.49 24.89 3.71
C LEU A 103 0.07 24.65 4.26
N GLU A 104 -0.76 25.68 4.35
CA GLU A 104 -2.12 25.62 4.93
C GLU A 104 -3.08 24.69 4.15
N HIS A 105 -2.72 24.37 2.90
CA HIS A 105 -3.42 23.41 2.05
C HIS A 105 -3.13 21.94 2.41
N TYR A 106 -2.13 21.68 3.26
CA TYR A 106 -1.91 20.38 3.90
C TYR A 106 -2.67 20.29 5.22
N LYS A 107 -3.10 19.07 5.54
CA LYS A 107 -3.67 18.70 6.84
C LYS A 107 -2.75 17.79 7.62
N VAL A 108 -2.65 18.00 8.92
CA VAL A 108 -1.81 17.19 9.83
C VAL A 108 -2.56 15.93 10.24
N LEU A 109 -2.16 14.79 9.70
CA LEU A 109 -2.77 13.49 10.01
C LEU A 109 -2.25 12.92 11.33
N ALA A 110 -0.96 13.12 11.61
CA ALA A 110 -0.30 12.77 12.86
C ALA A 110 0.94 13.63 13.09
N GLU A 111 1.28 13.89 14.36
CA GLU A 111 2.51 14.56 14.76
C GLU A 111 3.12 13.83 15.97
N TYR A 112 4.40 13.48 15.90
CA TYR A 112 5.13 12.88 17.02
C TYR A 112 6.64 13.16 16.90
N ASN A 113 7.27 13.52 18.02
CA ASN A 113 8.72 13.74 18.12
C ASN A 113 9.29 14.64 17.00
N ASN A 114 8.69 15.81 16.83
CA ASN A 114 9.03 16.80 15.78
C ASN A 114 8.90 16.28 14.34
N VAL A 115 8.20 15.17 14.11
CA VAL A 115 7.87 14.67 12.77
C VAL A 115 6.38 14.79 12.55
N ILE A 116 5.99 15.29 11.38
CA ILE A 116 4.60 15.42 10.94
C ILE A 116 4.37 14.43 9.80
N LEU A 117 3.25 13.70 9.84
CA LEU A 117 2.62 13.08 8.68
C LEU A 117 1.48 13.99 8.24
N ALA A 118 1.56 14.52 7.03
CA ALA A 118 0.56 15.37 6.45
C ALA A 118 0.06 14.84 5.11
N ALA A 119 -1.11 15.33 4.70
CA ALA A 119 -1.64 15.09 3.38
C ALA A 119 -2.32 16.35 2.83
N CYS A 120 -2.29 16.52 1.51
CA CYS A 120 -3.16 17.45 0.82
C CYS A 120 -4.00 16.69 -0.20
N GLU A 121 -5.18 17.20 -0.49
CA GLU A 121 -6.03 16.66 -1.54
C GLU A 121 -5.50 17.13 -2.90
N SER A 122 -5.23 16.18 -3.79
CA SER A 122 -4.83 16.43 -5.17
C SER A 122 -5.88 15.87 -6.10
N GLU A 123 -6.40 16.72 -6.97
CA GLU A 123 -7.34 16.30 -7.99
C GLU A 123 -6.59 15.66 -9.16
N SER A 124 -6.99 14.44 -9.52
CA SER A 124 -6.44 13.71 -10.66
C SER A 124 -7.55 13.42 -11.68
N ILE A 125 -7.20 13.35 -12.96
CA ILE A 125 -8.13 12.91 -14.01
C ILE A 125 -7.81 11.45 -14.31
N ASN A 126 -8.80 10.57 -14.17
CA ASN A 126 -8.62 9.17 -14.53
C ASN A 126 -8.75 8.93 -16.05
N THR A 127 -8.46 7.71 -16.49
CA THR A 127 -8.50 7.30 -17.91
C THR A 127 -9.89 7.45 -18.56
N SER A 128 -10.95 7.52 -17.76
CA SER A 128 -12.32 7.77 -18.22
C SER A 128 -12.73 9.25 -18.13
N MET A 129 -11.76 10.16 -17.99
CA MET A 129 -11.96 11.61 -17.84
C MET A 129 -12.78 12.03 -16.61
N HIS A 130 -12.90 11.16 -15.61
CA HIS A 130 -13.53 11.53 -14.34
C HIS A 130 -12.48 12.08 -13.36
N ARG A 131 -12.84 13.18 -12.70
CA ARG A 131 -12.07 13.74 -11.58
C ARG A 131 -12.14 12.74 -10.41
N VAL A 132 -10.98 12.32 -9.94
CA VAL A 132 -10.83 11.47 -8.76
C VAL A 132 -9.92 12.22 -7.81
N ASN A 133 -10.47 12.53 -6.63
CA ASN A 133 -9.66 13.09 -5.56
C ASN A 133 -8.71 12.02 -5.04
N SER A 134 -7.45 12.38 -4.93
CA SER A 134 -6.39 11.56 -4.35
C SER A 134 -5.72 12.36 -3.25
N TYR A 135 -4.91 11.70 -2.44
CA TYR A 135 -4.13 12.38 -1.42
C TYR A 135 -2.67 12.31 -1.81
N GLN A 136 -1.97 13.43 -1.67
CA GLN A 136 -0.52 13.44 -1.67
C GLN A 136 -0.05 13.42 -0.23
N TYR A 137 0.66 12.36 0.15
CA TYR A 137 1.23 12.21 1.49
C TYR A 137 2.65 12.73 1.57
N VAL A 138 2.99 13.34 2.70
CA VAL A 138 4.32 13.86 3.00
C VAL A 138 4.65 13.67 4.47
N THR A 139 5.92 13.39 4.75
CA THR A 139 6.46 13.51 6.10
C THR A 139 7.47 14.64 6.19
N TRP A 140 7.41 15.42 7.26
CA TRP A 140 8.29 16.56 7.52
C TRP A 140 8.90 16.49 8.92
N GLU A 141 10.06 17.12 9.09
CA GLU A 141 10.61 17.46 10.41
C GLU A 141 10.31 18.93 10.73
N LYS A 142 9.92 19.22 11.96
CA LYS A 142 9.68 20.60 12.43
C LYS A 142 10.99 21.26 12.81
N ASP A 143 11.12 22.53 12.47
CA ASP A 143 12.24 23.36 12.91
C ASP A 143 12.29 23.47 14.44
N ASN A 144 13.50 23.63 14.97
CA ASN A 144 13.73 23.98 16.37
C ASN A 144 13.20 25.40 16.65
N GLY A 145 11.91 25.50 16.96
CA GLY A 145 11.18 26.76 17.11
C GLY A 145 9.71 26.69 16.65
N GLY A 146 9.33 25.63 15.91
CA GLY A 146 7.95 25.31 15.58
C GLY A 146 7.30 26.19 14.50
N LEU A 147 8.05 27.08 13.86
CA LEU A 147 7.54 28.03 12.84
C LEU A 147 7.64 27.51 11.41
N GLY A 148 8.38 26.42 11.18
CA GLY A 148 8.62 25.87 9.84
C GLY A 148 8.89 24.37 9.87
N VAL A 149 9.07 23.82 8.67
CA VAL A 149 9.41 22.42 8.44
C VAL A 149 10.52 22.25 7.42
N HIS A 150 11.28 21.17 7.54
CA HIS A 150 12.32 20.77 6.61
C HIS A 150 12.29 19.27 6.31
N SER A 151 13.20 18.82 5.43
CA SER A 151 13.39 17.39 5.10
C SER A 151 12.09 16.67 4.69
N GLY A 152 11.38 17.20 3.69
CA GLY A 152 10.13 16.61 3.19
C GLY A 152 10.36 15.33 2.39
N ASN A 153 9.75 14.22 2.81
CA ASN A 153 9.66 13.00 2.00
C ASN A 153 8.25 12.87 1.44
N TYR A 154 8.11 12.82 0.12
CA TYR A 154 6.81 12.79 -0.57
C TYR A 154 6.51 11.38 -1.09
N PHE A 155 5.27 10.93 -0.89
CA PHE A 155 4.85 9.55 -1.16
C PHE A 155 3.75 9.46 -2.22
N SER A 156 3.35 10.57 -2.83
CA SER A 156 2.19 10.59 -3.73
C SER A 156 0.98 9.97 -3.03
N ASP A 157 0.31 8.99 -3.63
CA ASP A 157 -0.84 8.28 -3.08
C ASP A 157 -0.47 7.08 -2.19
N ASN A 158 0.82 6.82 -1.94
CA ASN A 158 1.29 5.70 -1.12
C ASN A 158 1.19 6.00 0.39
N TYR A 159 -0.03 5.88 0.91
CA TYR A 159 -0.32 6.10 2.33
C TYR A 159 0.46 5.16 3.26
N THR A 160 0.61 3.88 2.87
CA THR A 160 1.34 2.88 3.68
C THR A 160 2.80 3.26 3.84
N GLY A 161 3.49 3.61 2.74
CA GLY A 161 4.88 4.06 2.78
C GLY A 161 5.06 5.34 3.62
N ALA A 162 4.09 6.26 3.56
CA ALA A 162 4.10 7.46 4.39
C ALA A 162 3.98 7.14 5.90
N LYS A 163 3.10 6.20 6.28
CA LYS A 163 2.96 5.74 7.68
C LYS A 163 4.23 5.06 8.20
N GLU A 164 4.83 4.20 7.39
CA GLU A 164 6.10 3.54 7.76
C GLU A 164 7.24 4.55 7.94
N ASN A 165 7.37 5.47 6.99
CA ASN A 165 8.38 6.52 7.06
C ASN A 165 8.18 7.43 8.27
N PHE A 166 6.93 7.83 8.55
CA PHE A 166 6.57 8.57 9.76
C PHE A 166 6.96 7.79 11.01
N GLY A 167 6.62 6.50 11.09
CA GLY A 167 6.95 5.64 12.22
C GLY A 167 8.45 5.57 12.48
N VAL A 168 9.27 5.44 11.43
CA VAL A 168 10.73 5.42 11.55
C VAL A 168 11.31 6.78 11.94
N ARG A 169 10.95 7.85 11.21
CA ARG A 169 11.50 9.20 11.44
C ARG A 169 11.15 9.76 12.81
N SER A 170 9.92 9.51 13.26
CA SER A 170 9.44 9.95 14.57
C SER A 170 10.03 9.11 15.72
N GLY A 171 10.69 7.98 15.42
CA GLY A 171 11.27 7.08 16.41
C GLY A 171 10.29 6.11 17.06
N ILE A 172 9.02 6.07 16.62
CA ILE A 172 8.03 5.07 17.04
C ILE A 172 8.52 3.66 16.65
N LEU A 173 9.04 3.53 15.43
CA LEU A 173 9.66 2.32 14.92
C LEU A 173 11.17 2.48 14.93
N ARG A 174 11.87 1.53 15.57
CA ARG A 174 13.32 1.46 15.48
C ARG A 174 13.70 0.68 14.23
N LYS A 175 14.27 1.36 13.23
CA LYS A 175 14.71 0.72 11.98
C LYS A 175 15.63 -0.48 12.22
N SER A 176 16.50 -0.42 13.23
CA SER A 176 17.38 -1.54 13.62
C SER A 176 16.66 -2.78 14.16
N LYS A 177 15.36 -2.67 14.48
CA LYS A 177 14.51 -3.79 14.88
C LYS A 177 13.61 -4.29 13.75
N LEU A 178 13.66 -3.64 12.58
CA LEU A 178 12.93 -4.08 11.39
C LEU A 178 13.86 -4.98 10.58
N LEU A 179 13.33 -6.09 10.07
CA LEU A 179 14.04 -6.91 9.11
C LEU A 179 14.07 -6.17 7.77
N SER A 180 15.22 -6.13 7.12
CA SER A 180 15.35 -5.74 5.72
C SER A 180 14.77 -6.82 4.81
N GLU A 181 14.46 -6.45 3.56
CA GLU A 181 13.99 -7.40 2.55
C GLU A 181 14.98 -8.57 2.38
N THR A 182 16.28 -8.28 2.38
CA THR A 182 17.36 -9.29 2.32
C THR A 182 17.35 -10.22 3.54
N GLU A 183 17.19 -9.69 4.75
CA GLU A 183 17.08 -10.50 5.96
C GLU A 183 15.82 -11.38 5.93
N MET A 184 14.68 -10.85 5.47
CA MET A 184 13.46 -11.63 5.29
C MET A 184 13.63 -12.75 4.24
N MET A 185 14.26 -12.47 3.09
CA MET A 185 14.57 -13.47 2.07
C MET A 185 15.49 -14.58 2.60
N ALA A 186 16.48 -14.23 3.43
CA ALA A 186 17.37 -15.20 4.07
C ALA A 186 16.62 -16.07 5.08
N ILE A 187 15.73 -15.48 5.90
CA ILE A 187 14.88 -16.21 6.84
C ILE A 187 13.95 -17.17 6.09
N TYR A 188 13.27 -16.69 5.03
CA TYR A 188 12.39 -17.50 4.21
C TYR A 188 13.13 -18.71 3.61
N SER A 189 14.26 -18.46 2.94
CA SER A 189 15.11 -19.52 2.36
C SER A 189 15.59 -20.53 3.41
N GLY A 190 15.91 -20.06 4.62
CA GLY A 190 16.31 -20.91 5.73
C GLY A 190 15.18 -21.85 6.17
N ILE A 191 13.95 -21.32 6.29
CA ILE A 191 12.76 -22.10 6.66
C ILE A 191 12.47 -23.18 5.62
N VAL A 192 12.50 -22.86 4.32
CA VAL A 192 12.29 -23.84 3.24
C VAL A 192 13.27 -25.01 3.35
N LYS A 193 14.57 -24.72 3.56
CA LYS A 193 15.59 -25.77 3.75
C LYS A 193 15.38 -26.62 5.00
N LEU A 194 14.79 -26.07 6.06
CA LEU A 194 14.49 -26.83 7.27
C LEU A 194 13.32 -27.80 7.07
N GLU A 195 12.32 -27.41 6.27
CA GLU A 195 11.21 -28.29 5.90
C GLU A 195 11.66 -29.47 5.02
N ASP A 196 12.59 -29.25 4.08
CA ASP A 196 13.15 -30.30 3.21
C ASP A 196 13.94 -31.38 3.98
N ASN A 197 14.43 -31.08 5.19
CA ASN A 197 15.28 -31.97 5.98
C ASN A 197 14.52 -32.80 7.04
N GLU A 198 13.18 -32.82 7.02
CA GLU A 198 12.31 -33.56 7.97
C GLU A 198 12.60 -33.32 9.48
N ILE A 199 13.25 -32.21 9.86
CA ILE A 199 13.51 -31.89 11.27
C ILE A 199 12.31 -31.15 11.86
N ASN A 200 11.18 -31.81 12.06
CA ASN A 200 10.01 -31.19 12.71
C ASN A 200 9.48 -32.04 13.87
N ALA A 201 10.36 -32.44 14.79
CA ALA A 201 10.02 -33.21 15.99
C ALA A 201 9.45 -32.36 17.15
N ASP A 202 9.48 -31.03 17.08
CA ASP A 202 9.12 -30.13 18.20
C ASP A 202 7.81 -29.33 18.00
N GLY A 203 7.11 -29.48 16.86
CA GLY A 203 5.87 -28.76 16.58
C GLY A 203 6.03 -27.32 16.07
N SER A 204 7.25 -26.87 15.75
CA SER A 204 7.56 -25.53 15.22
C SER A 204 7.00 -25.24 13.81
N TYR A 205 6.53 -26.26 13.08
CA TYR A 205 5.93 -26.13 11.74
C TYR A 205 4.90 -24.99 11.63
N LYS A 206 4.04 -24.83 12.64
CA LYS A 206 3.02 -23.77 12.64
C LYS A 206 3.64 -22.37 12.67
N ILE A 207 4.73 -22.19 13.41
CA ILE A 207 5.45 -20.92 13.49
C ILE A 207 6.16 -20.64 12.16
N TYR A 208 6.82 -21.64 11.57
CA TYR A 208 7.47 -21.52 10.27
C TYR A 208 6.49 -21.13 9.16
N LYS A 209 5.33 -21.80 9.12
CA LYS A 209 4.26 -21.44 8.19
C LYS A 209 3.81 -19.99 8.37
N GLN A 210 3.57 -19.55 9.60
CA GLN A 210 3.18 -18.17 9.89
C GLN A 210 4.25 -17.14 9.52
N ILE A 211 5.54 -17.46 9.70
CA ILE A 211 6.63 -16.57 9.31
C ILE A 211 6.69 -16.47 7.78
N LYS A 212 6.59 -17.58 7.06
CA LYS A 212 6.53 -17.58 5.59
C LYS A 212 5.35 -16.77 5.07
N GLU A 213 4.14 -17.04 5.57
CA GLU A 213 2.93 -16.29 5.19
C GLU A 213 3.09 -14.78 5.43
N LYS A 214 3.68 -14.38 6.57
CA LYS A 214 3.95 -12.96 6.86
C LYS A 214 4.96 -12.35 5.88
N ILE A 215 6.02 -13.09 5.55
CA ILE A 215 7.05 -12.61 4.64
C ILE A 215 6.51 -12.54 3.20
N GLU A 216 5.73 -13.52 2.76
CA GLU A 216 5.07 -13.55 1.44
C GLU A 216 4.10 -12.37 1.26
N ASN A 217 3.37 -12.02 2.33
CA ASN A 217 2.51 -10.83 2.33
C ASN A 217 3.30 -9.51 2.19
N ILE A 218 4.54 -9.45 2.72
CA ILE A 218 5.39 -8.25 2.63
C ILE A 218 6.15 -8.21 1.29
N ILE A 219 6.57 -9.37 0.79
CA ILE A 219 7.38 -9.54 -0.41
C ILE A 219 6.64 -10.49 -1.36
N PRO A 220 5.71 -9.97 -2.18
CA PRO A 220 5.11 -10.75 -3.24
C PRO A 220 6.21 -11.28 -4.19
N ASP A 221 6.05 -12.52 -4.64
CA ASP A 221 6.98 -13.26 -5.50
C ASP A 221 8.36 -13.53 -4.88
N ILE A 222 8.43 -13.71 -3.56
CA ILE A 222 9.69 -13.91 -2.84
C ILE A 222 10.56 -15.05 -3.40
N GLU A 223 9.97 -16.17 -3.83
CA GLU A 223 10.71 -17.27 -4.44
C GLU A 223 11.44 -16.84 -5.72
N ALA A 224 10.77 -16.09 -6.60
CA ALA A 224 11.36 -15.57 -7.83
C ALA A 224 12.45 -14.51 -7.53
N ARG A 225 12.29 -13.73 -6.45
CA ARG A 225 13.33 -12.78 -6.00
C ARG A 225 14.55 -13.50 -5.43
N ILE A 226 14.34 -14.53 -4.62
CA ILE A 226 15.42 -15.36 -4.08
C ILE A 226 16.19 -16.00 -5.23
N TYR A 227 15.51 -16.58 -6.22
CA TYR A 227 16.15 -17.18 -7.39
C TYR A 227 17.01 -16.17 -8.18
N ARG A 228 16.46 -14.99 -8.48
CA ARG A 228 17.20 -13.93 -9.21
C ARG A 228 18.41 -13.41 -8.46
N ASN A 229 18.35 -13.36 -7.13
CA ASN A 229 19.42 -12.84 -6.29
C ASN A 229 20.39 -13.94 -5.81
N ASP A 230 20.19 -15.19 -6.22
CA ASP A 230 21.04 -16.30 -5.83
C ASP A 230 22.31 -16.28 -6.70
N PRO A 231 23.51 -16.09 -6.10
CA PRO A 231 24.77 -16.02 -6.83
C PRO A 231 25.07 -17.25 -7.68
N ARG A 232 24.40 -18.38 -7.44
CA ARG A 232 24.56 -19.62 -8.20
C ARG A 232 23.89 -19.60 -9.58
N PHE A 233 22.97 -18.65 -9.81
CA PHE A 233 22.21 -18.53 -11.05
C PHE A 233 22.45 -17.21 -11.79
N ILE A 234 23.43 -16.40 -11.35
CA ILE A 234 23.91 -15.24 -12.10
C ILE A 234 24.84 -15.77 -13.20
N GLU A 235 24.44 -15.66 -14.47
CA GLU A 235 25.35 -15.97 -15.59
C GLU A 235 26.55 -15.02 -15.51
N PRO A 236 27.80 -15.55 -15.55
CA PRO A 236 28.97 -14.69 -15.55
C PRO A 236 28.95 -13.81 -16.80
N GLU A 237 28.95 -12.50 -16.59
CA GLU A 237 29.14 -11.51 -17.65
C GLU A 237 30.48 -11.83 -18.33
N VAL A 238 30.43 -12.22 -19.61
CA VAL A 238 31.65 -12.52 -20.38
C VAL A 238 32.38 -11.20 -20.56
N ILE A 239 33.42 -11.00 -19.77
CA ILE A 239 34.39 -9.92 -20.00
C ILE A 239 35.21 -10.38 -21.21
N GLU A 240 34.89 -9.87 -22.40
CA GLU A 240 35.79 -9.96 -23.55
C GLU A 240 37.04 -9.14 -23.21
N GLU A 241 38.12 -9.82 -22.80
CA GLU A 241 39.43 -9.19 -22.69
C GLU A 241 39.92 -8.84 -24.10
N ASP A 242 39.83 -7.55 -24.46
CA ASP A 242 40.47 -6.98 -25.63
C ASP A 242 41.97 -7.28 -25.58
N SER A 243 42.41 -8.22 -26.43
CA SER A 243 43.82 -8.54 -26.63
C SER A 243 44.48 -7.46 -27.49
N GLU A 244 44.89 -6.34 -26.90
CA GLU A 244 45.77 -5.38 -27.57
C GLU A 244 47.23 -5.51 -27.11
N ILE A 245 48.01 -6.17 -27.98
CA ILE A 245 49.37 -5.78 -28.40
C ILE A 245 50.45 -5.71 -27.31
N TYR A 246 51.18 -6.81 -27.13
CA TYR A 246 52.60 -6.77 -26.77
C TYR A 246 53.43 -7.05 -28.01
N ASP A 247 54.04 -6.01 -28.58
CA ASP A 247 55.35 -6.10 -29.23
C ASP A 247 55.83 -4.68 -29.55
N GLN A 248 56.51 -4.04 -28.59
CA GLN A 248 57.52 -3.03 -28.89
C GLN A 248 58.37 -2.74 -27.64
N GLU A 249 59.61 -3.24 -27.68
CA GLU A 249 60.87 -2.81 -27.04
C GLU A 249 61.75 -4.09 -26.94
N ILE A 250 62.93 -4.28 -27.54
CA ILE A 250 64.07 -3.39 -27.82
C ILE A 250 64.99 -4.08 -28.87
N GLN A 251 65.30 -3.41 -29.99
CA GLN A 251 66.69 -3.14 -30.46
C GLN A 251 66.73 -2.17 -31.63
#